data_AF-A0A8H4A9A8-F1
#
_entry.id   AF-A0A8H4A9A8-F1
#
_cell.length_a   1.000
_cell.length_b   1.000
_cell.length_c   1.000
_cell.angle_alpha   90.00
_cell.angle_beta   90.00
_cell.angle_gamma   90.00
#
_symmetry.space_group_name_H-M   'P 1'
#
loop_
_entity.id
_entity.type
_entity.pdbx_description
1 polymer ?
#
loop_
_entity_poly.entity_id
_entity_poly.type
_entity_poly.pdbx_seq_one_letter_code
_entity_poly.pdbx_strand_id
1 'polypeptide(L)'
;MYAECSKIDCTNKKEKDDRVKLWYKANDGMYWVLKSHKPNKDQFGIVGLQSAGLKISLNVLIRDKHEVHRYYKLHESTILIHYSNDPSVLAEFVKTFLILRNILIVNVSLLHSTPPRRLKKNLENSSTVLSPLR
;
A
#
# COMPACT_ATOMS: atom_id res chain seq x y z
N MET A 1 10.14 9.80 -3.03
CA MET A 1 9.49 9.07 -1.92
C MET A 1 9.12 10.11 -0.88
N TYR A 2 7.83 10.38 -0.65
CA TYR A 2 7.39 11.39 0.32
C TYR A 2 7.21 10.69 1.67
N ALA A 3 8.01 11.07 2.67
CA ALA A 3 7.93 10.53 4.02
C ALA A 3 7.43 11.63 4.96
N GLU A 4 6.12 11.61 5.25
CA GLU A 4 5.53 12.51 6.25
C GLU A 4 5.81 11.92 7.65
N CYS A 5 6.85 12.41 8.33
CA CYS A 5 7.14 12.02 9.71
C CYS A 5 6.22 12.79 10.67
N SER A 6 5.37 12.04 11.39
CA SER A 6 4.54 12.59 12.46
C SER A 6 5.22 12.35 13.80
N LYS A 7 5.18 13.32 14.72
CA LYS A 7 5.46 13.06 16.13
C LYS A 7 4.42 12.07 16.66
N ILE A 8 4.86 10.97 17.27
CA ILE A 8 3.95 10.05 17.95
C ILE A 8 3.57 10.70 19.27
N ASP A 9 2.30 11.05 19.40
CA ASP A 9 1.71 11.69 20.57
C ASP A 9 0.46 10.89 20.95
N CYS A 10 0.44 10.33 22.14
CA CYS A 10 -0.55 9.35 22.59
C CYS A 10 -1.64 9.95 23.47
N THR A 11 -2.12 11.15 23.13
CA THR A 11 -3.31 11.70 23.77
C THR A 11 -4.59 11.12 23.16
N ASN A 12 -5.64 10.95 23.98
CA ASN A 12 -6.94 10.48 23.51
C ASN A 12 -7.53 11.33 22.38
N LYS A 13 -7.24 12.64 22.40
CA LYS A 13 -7.63 13.56 21.32
C LYS A 13 -6.88 13.24 20.03
N LYS A 14 -5.56 13.12 20.11
CA LYS A 14 -4.70 12.80 18.97
C LYS A 14 -5.06 11.46 18.34
N GLU A 15 -5.37 10.43 19.13
CA GLU A 15 -5.79 9.14 18.60
C GLU A 15 -7.10 9.25 17.79
N LYS A 16 -8.09 10.01 18.27
CA LYS A 16 -9.34 10.25 17.53
C LYS A 16 -9.09 11.00 16.22
N ASP A 17 -8.26 12.05 16.26
CA ASP A 17 -7.90 12.82 15.07
C ASP A 17 -7.13 11.95 14.06
N ASP A 18 -6.21 11.12 14.54
CA ASP A 18 -5.45 10.19 13.72
C ASP A 18 -6.36 9.14 13.07
N ARG A 19 -7.39 8.63 13.77
CA ARG A 19 -8.37 7.71 13.16
C ARG A 19 -9.10 8.35 11.97
N VAL A 20 -9.47 9.62 12.06
CA VAL A 20 -10.08 10.37 10.94
C VAL A 20 -9.07 10.53 9.80
N LYS A 21 -7.83 10.94 10.10
CA LYS A 21 -6.76 11.08 9.09
C LYS A 21 -6.45 9.73 8.41
N LEU A 22 -6.44 8.63 9.16
CA LEU A 22 -6.22 7.29 8.66
C LEU A 22 -7.31 6.86 7.68
N TRP A 23 -8.58 7.18 7.96
CA TRP A 23 -9.67 6.87 7.04
C TRP A 23 -9.51 7.57 5.69
N TYR A 24 -9.15 8.86 5.69
CA TYR A 24 -8.85 9.58 4.44
C TYR A 24 -7.67 8.98 3.68
N LYS A 25 -6.57 8.67 4.38
CA LYS A 25 -5.40 8.03 3.78
C LYS A 25 -5.70 6.62 3.27
N ALA A 26 -6.58 5.87 3.95
CA ALA A 26 -7.00 4.54 3.51
C ALA A 26 -7.77 4.65 2.18
N ASN A 27 -8.72 5.58 2.08
CA ASN A 27 -9.49 5.79 0.86
C ASN A 27 -8.61 6.21 -0.32
N ASP A 28 -7.68 7.14 -0.10
CA ASP A 28 -6.73 7.55 -1.14
C ASP A 28 -5.82 6.39 -1.55
N GLY A 29 -5.25 5.65 -0.58
CA GLY A 29 -4.44 4.47 -0.86
C GLY A 29 -5.21 3.39 -1.63
N MET A 30 -6.46 3.12 -1.27
CA MET A 30 -7.33 2.18 -2.00
C MET A 30 -7.57 2.65 -3.44
N TYR A 31 -7.87 3.94 -3.64
CA TYR A 31 -8.04 4.53 -4.96
C TYR A 31 -6.77 4.31 -5.82
N TRP A 32 -5.59 4.61 -5.27
CA TRP A 32 -4.33 4.43 -5.99
C TRP A 32 -4.01 2.98 -6.30
N VAL A 33 -4.26 2.05 -5.37
CA VAL A 33 -4.09 0.61 -5.60
C VAL A 33 -4.96 0.16 -6.77
N LEU A 34 -6.26 0.50 -6.74
CA LEU A 34 -7.20 0.12 -7.79
C LEU A 34 -6.88 0.74 -9.14
N LYS A 35 -6.45 2.00 -9.16
CA LYS A 35 -6.10 2.73 -10.38
C LYS A 35 -4.79 2.25 -11.00
N SER A 36 -3.78 1.98 -10.17
CA SER A 36 -2.43 1.68 -10.66
C SER A 36 -2.26 0.21 -11.02
N HIS A 37 -2.66 -0.70 -10.13
CA HIS A 37 -2.56 -2.15 -10.30
C HIS A 37 -3.67 -2.84 -9.50
N LYS A 38 -4.86 -2.91 -10.10
CA LYS A 38 -6.01 -3.64 -9.54
C LYS A 38 -5.61 -5.11 -9.29
N PRO A 39 -5.60 -5.60 -8.04
CA PRO A 39 -5.10 -6.94 -7.74
C PRO A 39 -6.01 -8.01 -8.34
N ASN A 40 -5.44 -8.99 -9.04
CA ASN A 40 -6.22 -10.13 -9.57
C ASN A 40 -6.56 -11.14 -8.46
N LYS A 41 -7.24 -12.22 -8.85
CA LYS A 41 -7.43 -13.39 -7.99
C LYS A 41 -6.06 -13.87 -7.48
N ASP A 42 -5.99 -14.21 -6.20
CA ASP A 42 -4.77 -14.64 -5.49
C ASP A 42 -3.68 -13.57 -5.36
N GLN A 43 -3.99 -12.30 -5.65
CA GLN A 43 -3.11 -11.16 -5.44
C GLN A 43 -3.69 -10.20 -4.39
N PHE A 44 -2.81 -9.40 -3.80
CA PHE A 44 -3.19 -8.30 -2.93
C PHE A 44 -2.46 -7.02 -3.31
N GLY A 45 -3.13 -5.89 -3.14
CA GLY A 45 -2.55 -4.57 -3.28
C GLY A 45 -2.26 -3.97 -1.90
N ILE A 46 -1.09 -3.37 -1.70
CA ILE A 46 -0.77 -2.70 -0.44
C ILE A 46 -1.42 -1.32 -0.45
N VAL A 47 -2.33 -1.08 0.49
CA VAL A 47 -2.97 0.23 0.67
C VAL A 47 -2.05 1.14 1.46
N GLY A 48 -1.39 0.62 2.50
CA GLY A 48 -0.37 1.35 3.24
C GLY A 48 -0.16 0.84 4.66
N LEU A 49 0.89 1.38 5.28
CA LEU A 49 1.19 1.24 6.70
C LEU A 49 0.57 2.43 7.45
N GLN A 50 -0.29 2.15 8.41
CA GLN A 50 -1.10 3.15 9.09
C GLN A 50 -0.88 3.09 10.59
N SER A 51 -0.70 4.25 11.22
CA SER A 51 -0.53 4.39 12.67
C SER A 51 -1.63 5.27 13.26
N ALA A 52 -2.22 4.85 14.38
CA ALA A 52 -3.09 5.65 15.23
C ALA A 52 -2.76 5.38 16.70
N GLY A 53 -2.38 6.43 17.43
CA GLY A 53 -1.86 6.30 18.79
C GLY A 53 -0.65 5.37 18.83
N LEU A 54 -0.74 4.30 19.62
CA LEU A 54 0.29 3.27 19.73
C LEU A 54 0.10 2.10 18.76
N LYS A 55 -0.94 2.09 17.92
CA LYS A 55 -1.20 0.95 17.04
C LYS A 55 -0.69 1.21 15.63
N ILE A 56 0.08 0.26 15.10
CA ILE A 56 0.47 0.23 13.69
C ILE A 56 -0.26 -0.92 12.98
N SER A 57 -0.73 -0.66 11.76
CA SER A 57 -1.49 -1.62 10.97
C SER A 57 -1.03 -1.63 9.52
N LEU A 58 -0.81 -2.82 8.99
CA LEU A 58 -0.56 -3.03 7.57
C LEU A 58 -1.87 -3.36 6.87
N ASN A 59 -2.29 -2.49 5.96
CA ASN A 59 -3.57 -2.62 5.29
C ASN A 59 -3.40 -2.96 3.81
N VAL A 60 -4.24 -3.88 3.35
CA VAL A 60 -4.19 -4.46 2.01
C VAL A 60 -5.59 -4.51 1.39
N LEU A 61 -5.62 -4.57 0.07
CA LEU A 61 -6.81 -4.77 -0.73
C LEU A 61 -6.71 -6.15 -1.39
N ILE A 62 -7.70 -7.00 -1.15
CA ILE A 62 -7.73 -8.38 -1.68
C ILE A 62 -9.02 -8.54 -2.49
N ARG A 63 -8.93 -9.22 -3.63
CA ARG A 63 -10.10 -9.61 -4.41
C ARG A 63 -10.67 -10.91 -3.84
N ASP A 64 -11.88 -10.85 -3.31
CA ASP A 64 -12.53 -11.99 -2.67
C ASP A 64 -13.09 -13.00 -3.68
N LYS A 65 -13.67 -14.09 -3.18
CA LYS A 65 -14.32 -15.13 -3.99
C LYS A 65 -15.54 -14.65 -4.80
N HIS A 66 -16.07 -13.47 -4.48
CA HIS A 66 -17.18 -12.83 -5.17
C HIS A 66 -16.69 -11.77 -6.16
N GLU A 67 -15.39 -11.76 -6.46
CA GLU A 67 -14.73 -10.83 -7.37
C GLU A 67 -14.77 -9.36 -6.91
N VAL A 68 -15.05 -9.13 -5.62
CA VAL A 68 -15.13 -7.79 -4.99
C VAL A 68 -13.82 -7.49 -4.27
N HIS A 69 -13.30 -6.27 -4.46
CA HIS A 69 -12.16 -5.79 -3.71
C HIS A 69 -12.56 -5.39 -2.30
N ARG A 70 -11.99 -6.06 -1.31
CA ARG A 70 -12.22 -5.79 0.11
C ARG A 70 -10.95 -5.33 0.78
N TYR A 71 -11.12 -4.35 1.66
CA TYR A 71 -10.06 -3.81 2.51
C TYR A 71 -9.87 -4.71 3.73
N TYR A 72 -8.63 -5.09 4.02
CA TYR A 72 -8.25 -5.93 5.14
C TYR A 72 -7.07 -5.35 5.90
N LYS A 73 -7.07 -5.57 7.21
CA LYS A 73 -5.91 -5.37 8.06
C LYS A 73 -5.14 -6.68 8.14
N LEU A 74 -4.02 -6.76 7.45
CA LEU A 74 -3.22 -7.99 7.36
C LEU A 74 -2.49 -8.27 8.68
N HIS A 75 -2.03 -7.21 9.35
CA HIS A 75 -1.35 -7.32 10.63
C HIS A 75 -1.52 -6.02 11.43
N GLU A 76 -1.61 -6.15 12.75
CA GLU A 76 -1.65 -5.06 13.71
C GLU A 76 -0.66 -5.34 14.83
N SER A 77 0.04 -4.31 15.28
CA SER A 77 0.93 -4.38 16.43
C SER A 77 1.01 -3.07 17.18
N THR A 78 1.61 -3.09 18.36
CA THR A 78 1.78 -1.91 19.21
C THR A 78 3.19 -1.35 19.03
N ILE A 79 3.27 -0.05 18.75
CA ILE A 79 4.51 0.73 18.70
C ILE A 79 5.01 0.91 20.13
N LEU A 80 6.21 0.40 20.41
CA LEU A 80 6.90 0.63 21.68
C LEU A 80 7.57 2.00 21.64
N ILE A 81 6.98 2.99 22.33
CA ILE A 81 7.61 4.31 22.56
C ILE A 81 8.42 4.31 23.87
N HIS A 82 8.09 3.40 24.79
CA HIS A 82 8.80 3.17 26.03
C HIS A 82 9.34 1.74 26.09
N TYR A 83 10.40 1.53 26.85
CA TYR A 83 10.94 0.19 27.11
C TYR A 83 9.86 -0.63 27.83
N SER A 84 9.37 -1.68 27.18
CA SER A 84 8.47 -2.65 27.80
C SER A 84 9.32 -3.78 28.37
N ASN A 85 9.09 -4.13 29.63
CA ASN A 85 9.65 -5.34 30.23
C ASN A 85 8.97 -6.62 29.72
N ASP A 86 7.92 -6.50 28.91
CA ASP A 86 7.25 -7.62 28.26
C ASP A 86 7.92 -7.94 26.90
N PRO A 87 8.65 -9.07 26.79
CA PRO A 87 9.31 -9.47 25.56
C PRO A 87 8.34 -9.76 24.41
N SER A 88 7.08 -10.09 24.72
CA SER A 88 6.08 -10.44 23.71
C SER A 88 5.70 -9.25 22.83
N VAL A 89 5.60 -8.05 23.43
CA VAL A 89 5.30 -6.81 22.71
C VAL A 89 6.44 -6.44 21.76
N LEU A 90 7.69 -6.62 22.21
CA LEU A 90 8.87 -6.37 21.37
C LEU A 90 8.93 -7.38 20.21
N ALA A 91 8.66 -8.64 20.48
CA ALA A 91 8.62 -9.69 19.46
C ALA A 91 7.56 -9.40 18.38
N GLU A 92 6.34 -9.02 18.77
CA GLU A 92 5.27 -8.67 17.82
C GLU A 92 5.61 -7.39 17.03
N PHE A 93 6.23 -6.39 17.66
CA PHE A 93 6.71 -5.20 16.95
C PHE A 93 7.78 -5.53 15.90
N VAL A 94 8.82 -6.29 16.27
CA VAL A 94 9.87 -6.74 15.33
C VAL A 94 9.26 -7.57 14.20
N LYS A 95 8.34 -8.48 14.52
CA LYS A 95 7.61 -9.29 13.55
C LYS A 95 6.84 -8.43 12.55
N THR A 96 6.20 -7.35 12.99
CA THR A 96 5.55 -6.39 12.07
C THR A 96 6.53 -5.82 11.04
N PHE A 97 7.71 -5.36 11.47
CA PHE A 97 8.71 -4.81 10.56
C PHE A 97 9.31 -5.87 9.64
N LEU A 98 9.48 -7.10 10.12
CA LEU A 98 9.93 -8.21 9.28
C LEU A 98 8.88 -8.57 8.21
N ILE A 99 7.60 -8.60 8.56
CA ILE A 99 6.50 -8.80 7.60
C ILE A 99 6.52 -7.69 6.56
N LEU A 100 6.60 -6.43 7.00
CA LEU A 100 6.68 -5.27 6.10
C LEU A 100 7.89 -5.37 5.16
N ARG A 101 9.08 -5.67 5.71
CA ARG A 101 10.32 -5.83 4.96
C ARG A 101 10.19 -6.94 3.92
N ASN A 102 9.67 -8.10 4.30
CA ASN A 102 9.52 -9.23 3.39
C ASN A 102 8.56 -8.89 2.25
N ILE A 103 7.43 -8.24 2.54
CA ILE A 103 6.48 -7.79 1.54
C ILE A 103 7.11 -6.77 0.59
N LEU A 104 7.85 -5.78 1.12
CA LEU A 104 8.54 -4.79 0.31
C LEU A 104 9.64 -5.42 -0.55
N ILE A 105 10.44 -6.34 0.00
CA ILE A 105 11.48 -7.05 -0.75
C ILE A 105 10.87 -7.89 -1.87
N VAL A 106 9.82 -8.67 -1.58
CA VAL A 106 9.14 -9.47 -2.61
C VAL A 106 8.58 -8.57 -3.71
N ASN A 107 7.93 -7.47 -3.34
CA ASN A 107 7.37 -6.54 -4.33
C ASN A 107 8.45 -5.81 -5.16
N VAL A 108 9.55 -5.38 -4.53
CA VAL A 108 10.68 -4.74 -5.24
C VAL A 108 11.36 -5.75 -6.16
N SER A 109 11.58 -6.99 -5.70
CA SER A 109 12.11 -8.07 -6.53
C SER A 109 11.20 -8.39 -7.71
N LEU A 110 9.87 -8.40 -7.51
CA LEU A 110 8.90 -8.57 -8.59
C LEU A 110 8.97 -7.41 -9.58
N LEU A 111 9.08 -6.16 -9.11
CA LEU A 111 9.23 -4.99 -9.98
C LEU A 111 10.51 -5.06 -10.83
N HIS A 112 11.64 -5.48 -10.24
CA HIS A 112 12.90 -5.67 -10.97
C HIS A 112 12.88 -6.85 -11.93
N SER A 113 12.16 -7.92 -11.57
CA SER A 113 12.02 -9.13 -12.40
C SER A 113 10.99 -8.97 -13.52
N THR A 114 10.15 -7.94 -13.46
CA THR A 114 9.14 -7.69 -14.49
C THR A 114 9.85 -7.12 -15.72
N PRO A 115 9.78 -7.78 -16.90
CA PRO A 115 10.36 -7.22 -18.11
C PRO A 115 9.76 -5.83 -18.34
N PRO A 116 10.54 -4.84 -18.82
CA PRO A 116 9.99 -3.52 -19.12
C PRO A 116 8.79 -3.71 -20.01
N ARG A 117 7.61 -3.32 -19.50
CA ARG A 117 6.34 -3.41 -20.21
C ARG A 117 6.58 -2.69 -21.53
N ARG A 118 6.73 -3.43 -22.64
CA ARG A 118 6.82 -2.82 -23.97
C ARG A 118 5.58 -1.97 -24.09
N LEU A 119 5.76 -0.66 -24.03
CA LEU A 119 4.73 0.30 -24.37
C LEU A 119 4.43 -0.01 -25.83
N LYS A 120 3.42 -0.84 -26.10
CA LYS A 120 2.79 -0.83 -27.42
C LYS A 120 2.19 0.57 -27.52
N LYS A 121 2.99 1.53 -28.01
CA LYS A 121 2.45 2.65 -28.74
C LYS A 121 1.61 2.00 -29.82
N ASN A 122 0.30 1.98 -29.62
CA ASN A 122 -0.62 1.84 -30.73
C ASN A 122 -0.32 3.04 -31.63
N LEU A 123 0.57 2.84 -32.59
CA LEU A 123 0.65 3.67 -33.77
C LEU A 123 -0.53 3.21 -34.64
N GLU A 124 -1.73 3.60 -34.23
CA GLU A 124 -2.91 3.51 -35.08
C GLU A 124 -2.67 4.46 -36.26
N ASN A 125 -2.31 3.85 -37.39
CA ASN A 125 -2.58 4.25 -38.77
C ASN A 125 -2.86 5.75 -39.00
N SER A 126 -1.82 6.53 -39.32
CA SER A 126 -2.02 7.74 -40.11
C SER A 126 -1.89 7.36 -41.58
N SER A 127 -3.03 7.22 -42.27
CA SER A 127 -3.05 7.14 -43.72
C SER A 127 -2.76 8.52 -44.30
N THR A 128 -1.51 8.79 -44.65
CA THR A 128 -1.18 10.00 -45.41
C THR A 128 -1.81 9.88 -46.80
N VAL A 129 -2.83 10.69 -47.05
CA VAL A 129 -3.39 10.91 -48.39
C VAL A 129 -2.26 11.43 -49.28
N LEU A 130 -1.90 10.66 -50.31
CA LEU A 130 -1.03 11.12 -51.39
C LEU A 130 -1.81 12.12 -52.24
N SER A 131 -1.38 13.39 -52.23
CA SER A 131 -1.87 14.40 -53.18
C SER A 131 -1.40 14.04 -54.60
N PRO A 132 -2.21 14.28 -55.66
CA PRO A 132 -1.81 13.94 -57.03
C PRO A 132 -0.69 14.87 -57.51
N LEU A 133 0.27 14.29 -58.25
CA LEU A 133 1.23 15.06 -59.05
C LEU A 133 0.46 15.92 -60.07
N ARG A 134 0.78 17.21 -60.13
CA ARG A 134 0.48 18.08 -61.27
C ARG A 134 1.78 18.47 -61.93
#